data_AF-A0A3C1C277-F1
#
_entry.id   AF-A0A3C1C277-F1
#
_cell.length_a   1.000
_cell.length_b   1.000
_cell.length_c   1.000
_cell.angle_alpha   90.00
_cell.angle_beta   90.00
_cell.angle_gamma   90.00
#
_symmetry.space_group_name_H-M   'P 1'
#
loop_
_entity.id
_entity.type
_entity.pdbx_description
1 polymer ?
#
loop_
_entity_poly.entity_id
_entity_poly.type
_entity_poly.pdbx_seq_one_letter_code
_entity_poly.pdbx_strand_id
1 'polypeptide(L)' 'STSEARRLVQAGAVKIGDDKVSDFRLEIEPKDGLVIRSGKRGFAKVKLG' A
#
# COMPACT_ATOMS: atom_id res chain seq x y z
N SER A 1 -10.00 -1.34 11.71
CA SER A 1 -10.81 -0.62 10.69
C SER A 1 -10.20 0.61 10.00
N THR A 2 -9.33 1.45 10.59
CA THR A 2 -8.52 2.43 9.81
C THR A 2 -7.18 2.67 10.50
N SER A 3 -7.21 2.62 11.83
CA SER A 3 -6.03 2.54 12.71
C SER A 3 -5.09 1.39 12.38
N GLU A 4 -5.61 0.18 12.08
CA GLU A 4 -4.77 -0.96 11.67
C GLU A 4 -4.05 -0.73 10.35
N ALA A 5 -4.73 -0.13 9.37
CA ALA A 5 -4.12 0.23 8.11
C ALA A 5 -3.00 1.27 8.32
N ARG A 6 -3.24 2.30 9.15
CA ARG A 6 -2.21 3.28 9.52
C ARG A 6 -1.02 2.64 10.23
N ARG A 7 -1.25 1.70 11.15
CA ARG A 7 -0.17 0.98 11.85
C ARG A 7 0.66 0.15 10.88
N LEU A 8 0.02 -0.54 9.93
CA LEU A 8 0.73 -1.32 8.91
C LEU A 8 1.57 -0.44 7.98
N VAL A 9 1.03 0.71 7.58
CA VAL A 9 1.78 1.69 6.77
C VAL A 9 2.95 2.26 7.58
N GLN A 10 2.72 2.77 8.79
CA GLN A 10 3.78 3.32 9.65
C GLN A 10 4.86 2.29 10.02
N ALA A 11 4.49 1.01 10.15
CA ALA A 11 5.45 -0.09 10.36
C ALA A 11 6.29 -0.42 9.11
N GLY A 12 6.07 0.26 7.98
CA GLY A 12 6.75 -0.02 6.72
C GLY A 12 6.41 -1.40 6.15
N ALA A 13 5.28 -1.97 6.57
CA ALA A 13 4.81 -3.28 6.12
C ALA A 13 4.06 -3.19 4.78
N VAL A 14 3.81 -1.99 4.26
CA VAL A 14 3.15 -1.78 2.96
C VAL A 14 4.21 -1.47 1.90
N LYS A 15 4.13 -2.19 0.77
CA LYS A 15 4.93 -1.95 -0.43
C LYS A 15 4.01 -1.68 -1.60
N ILE A 16 4.45 -0.81 -2.50
CA ILE A 16 3.73 -0.47 -3.71
C ILE A 16 4.71 -0.72 -4.86
N GLY A 17 4.47 -1.79 -5.63
CA GLY A 17 5.49 -2.34 -6.52
C GLY A 17 6.72 -2.79 -5.74
N ASP A 18 7.85 -2.13 -5.98
CA ASP A 18 9.14 -2.37 -5.31
C ASP A 18 9.41 -1.39 -4.14
N ASP A 19 8.71 -0.25 -4.11
CA ASP A 19 8.91 0.79 -3.12
C ASP A 19 8.19 0.50 -1.82
N LYS A 20 8.89 0.66 -0.70
CA LYS A 20 8.28 0.59 0.64
C LYS A 20 7.60 1.92 0.94
N VAL A 21 6.35 1.85 1.39
CA VAL A 21 5.60 3.03 1.84
C VAL A 21 5.48 2.99 3.35
N SER A 22 6.17 3.92 4.01
CA SER A 22 6.06 4.16 5.45
C SER A 22 5.12 5.32 5.79
N ASP A 23 4.84 6.18 4.82
CA ASP A 23 4.00 7.36 5.00
C ASP A 23 2.58 7.12 4.49
N PHE A 24 1.61 7.20 5.41
CA PHE A 24 0.19 7.11 5.06
C PHE A 24 -0.33 8.36 4.36
N ARG A 25 0.42 9.47 4.42
CA ARG A 25 0.14 10.73 3.72
C ARG A 25 0.78 10.80 2.33
N LEU A 26 1.53 9.77 1.93
CA LEU A 26 2.15 9.74 0.62
C LEU A 26 1.04 9.67 -0.43
N GLU A 27 0.95 10.70 -1.26
CA GLU A 27 0.10 10.69 -2.44
C GLU A 27 0.82 9.95 -3.56
N ILE A 28 0.26 8.80 -3.90
CA ILE A 28 0.68 7.99 -5.04
C ILE A 28 -0.40 8.08 -6.09
N GLU A 29 -0.01 8.37 -7.32
CA GLU A 29 -0.91 8.28 -8.46
C GLU A 29 -1.24 6.80 -8.71
N PRO A 30 -2.50 6.36 -8.50
CA PRO A 30 -2.88 5.01 -8.85
C PRO A 30 -2.69 4.87 -10.36
N LYS A 31 -1.86 3.92 -10.79
CA LYS A 31 -1.75 3.52 -12.20
C LYS A 31 -2.53 2.23 -12.41
N ASP A 32 -3.09 2.04 -13.60
CA ASP A 32 -3.83 0.82 -13.87
C ASP A 32 -2.89 -0.39 -13.75
N GLY A 33 -3.29 -1.34 -12.91
CA GLY A 33 -2.49 -2.49 -12.57
C GLY A 33 -1.45 -2.28 -11.46
N LEU A 34 -1.50 -1.17 -10.72
CA LEU A 34 -0.68 -0.97 -9.52
C LEU A 34 -0.92 -2.09 -8.51
N VAL A 35 0.15 -2.75 -8.07
CA VAL A 35 0.09 -3.81 -7.05
C VAL A 35 0.57 -3.26 -5.72
N ILE A 36 -0.32 -3.29 -4.73
CA ILE A 36 -0.03 -2.94 -3.35
C ILE A 36 0.10 -4.25 -2.56
N ARG A 37 1.20 -4.38 -1.83
CA ARG A 37 1.49 -5.52 -0.97
C ARG A 37 1.44 -5.06 0.49
N SER A 38 0.53 -5.64 1.28
CA SER A 38 0.50 -5.45 2.73
C SER A 38 1.08 -6.69 3.42
N GLY A 39 2.28 -6.52 3.97
CA GLY A 39 3.04 -7.56 4.66
C GLY A 39 3.44 -8.74 3.77
N LYS A 40 3.47 -9.94 4.34
CA LYS A 40 3.96 -11.14 3.64
C LYS A 40 2.91 -11.76 2.70
N ARG A 41 1.63 -11.70 3.06
CA ARG A 41 0.52 -12.45 2.42
C ARG A 41 -0.57 -11.57 1.78
N GLY A 42 -0.64 -10.28 2.09
CA GLY A 42 -1.65 -9.38 1.53
C GLY A 42 -1.19 -8.79 0.21
N PHE A 43 -1.95 -9.02 -0.85
CA PHE A 43 -1.72 -8.41 -2.16
C PHE A 43 -3.05 -7.86 -2.68
N ALA A 44 -3.03 -6.63 -3.17
CA ALA A 44 -4.16 -5.95 -3.76
C ALA A 44 -3.71 -5.35 -5.09
N LYS A 45 -4.53 -5.50 -6.14
CA LYS A 45 -4.29 -4.87 -7.43
C LYS A 45 -5.30 -3.75 -7.61
N VAL A 46 -4.82 -2.55 -7.87
CA VAL A 46 -5.65 -1.38 -8.19
C VAL A 46 -5.98 -1.44 -9.67
N LYS A 47 -7.28 -1.33 -9.98
CA LYS A 47 -7.79 -1.07 -11.33
C LYS A 47 -8.40 0.30 -11.34
N LEU A 48 -8.06 1.10 -12.34
CA LEU A 48 -8.76 2.35 -12.64
C LEU A 48 -9.80 2.03 -13.70
N GLY A 49 -11.08 2.20 -13.36
CA GLY A 49 -12.23 1.97 -14.23
C GLY A 49 -13.08 3.21 -14.34
#